data_AF-A1RVZ5-F1
#
_entry.id   AF-A1RVZ5-F1
#
_cell.length_a   1.000
_cell.length_b   1.000
_cell.length_c   1.000
_cell.angle_alpha   90.00
_cell.angle_beta   90.00
_cell.angle_gamma   90.00
#
_symmetry.space_group_name_H-M   'P 1'
#
loop_
_entity.id
_entity.type
_entity.pdbx_description
1 polymer ?
#
loop_
_entity_poly.entity_id
_entity_poly.type
_entity_poly.pdbx_seq_one_letter_code
_entity_poly.pdbx_strand_id
1 'polypeptide(L)'
;MLPFHIKETGVRNLLRYFPPLAYLVLVEFEGGDAAEEAEAMGLPRELGSYVRQAVERLERELLAEVLSQLGQDQQFLNGLHQWISQAVIGREELWGPALLYIKHLYWETEEGPYSRCMEAEELEAYLAMAQGRPEQLRAAGLVYRKYDPTLSRHFYCSPRWYSTVFQRISAAVKEELGGEAYAYVKSFVERLFWNPRGYAYFRSAVFKDTPVVPYDEFIGDVALLPGVFDGRRLNPTYREAAKKAIFQVERIDAAELDEEFGVYVDGGEVVAPTVEAVGHKMLAKYRGKRVVALAKFDIEIPRLKPKLEIYGVEIKPRRLYLRTTTAQPPSEPP
;
A
#
# COMPACT_ATOMS: atom_id res chain seq x y z
N MET A 1 14.26 -8.58 -45.59
CA MET A 1 14.02 -8.46 -44.12
C MET A 1 14.42 -7.03 -43.74
N LEU A 2 13.55 -6.27 -43.04
CA LEU A 2 13.87 -4.89 -42.67
C LEU A 2 14.96 -4.83 -41.60
N PRO A 3 15.84 -3.82 -41.60
CA PRO A 3 16.80 -3.58 -40.52
C PRO A 3 16.11 -3.38 -39.15
N PHE A 4 16.77 -3.83 -38.08
CA PHE A 4 16.25 -3.76 -36.70
C PHE A 4 15.77 -2.35 -36.31
N HIS A 5 16.60 -1.33 -36.53
CA HIS A 5 16.27 0.07 -36.18
C HIS A 5 15.00 0.60 -36.89
N ILE A 6 14.69 0.11 -38.10
CA ILE A 6 13.48 0.50 -38.84
C ILE A 6 12.26 -0.17 -38.21
N LYS A 7 12.35 -1.46 -37.88
CA LYS A 7 11.29 -2.19 -37.18
C LYS A 7 11.01 -1.55 -35.82
N GLU A 8 12.05 -1.26 -35.05
CA GLU A 8 11.98 -0.66 -33.72
C GLU A 8 11.28 0.70 -33.77
N THR A 9 11.72 1.58 -34.68
CA THR A 9 11.12 2.90 -34.87
C THR A 9 9.65 2.79 -35.28
N GLY A 10 9.32 1.86 -36.18
CA GLY A 10 7.95 1.63 -36.63
C GLY A 10 7.03 1.17 -35.49
N VAL A 11 7.44 0.15 -34.73
CA VAL A 11 6.67 -0.37 -33.60
C VAL A 11 6.55 0.68 -32.50
N ARG A 12 7.64 1.37 -32.14
CA ARG A 12 7.61 2.45 -31.13
C ARG A 12 6.65 3.56 -31.54
N ASN A 13 6.71 4.02 -32.79
CA ASN A 13 5.82 5.06 -33.27
C ASN A 13 4.36 4.60 -33.23
N LEU A 14 4.06 3.34 -33.57
CA LEU A 14 2.70 2.81 -33.43
C LEU A 14 2.25 2.85 -31.96
N LEU A 15 3.01 2.24 -31.05
CA LEU A 15 2.60 2.11 -29.65
C LEU A 15 2.55 3.44 -28.89
N ARG A 16 3.39 4.41 -29.26
CA ARG A 16 3.41 5.76 -28.67
C ARG A 16 2.04 6.45 -28.70
N TYR A 17 1.30 6.30 -29.79
CA TYR A 17 0.01 7.00 -29.98
C TYR A 17 -1.20 6.21 -29.48
N PHE A 18 -1.03 4.93 -29.14
CA PHE A 18 -2.14 4.06 -28.75
C PHE A 18 -1.84 3.35 -27.43
N PRO A 19 -1.98 4.04 -26.27
CA PRO A 19 -1.74 3.45 -24.95
C PRO A 19 -2.50 2.13 -24.67
N PRO A 20 -3.78 1.95 -25.06
CA PRO A 20 -4.46 0.67 -24.91
C PRO A 20 -3.79 -0.46 -25.72
N LEU A 21 -3.27 -0.15 -26.90
CA LEU A 21 -2.55 -1.13 -27.73
C LEU A 21 -1.20 -1.49 -27.09
N ALA A 22 -0.46 -0.50 -26.59
CA ALA A 22 0.79 -0.73 -25.87
C ALA A 22 0.58 -1.59 -24.61
N TYR A 23 -0.52 -1.36 -23.89
CA TYR A 23 -0.95 -2.18 -22.76
C TYR A 23 -1.15 -3.64 -23.19
N LEU A 24 -1.98 -3.91 -24.21
CA LEU A 24 -2.23 -5.28 -24.67
C LEU A 24 -0.96 -5.98 -25.18
N VAL A 25 -0.07 -5.26 -25.85
CA VAL A 25 1.24 -5.80 -26.27
C VAL A 25 2.07 -6.21 -25.05
N LEU A 26 2.09 -5.41 -24.00
CA LEU A 26 2.78 -5.74 -22.76
C LEU A 26 2.16 -6.95 -22.06
N VAL A 27 0.82 -7.04 -22.00
CA VAL A 27 0.11 -8.19 -21.43
C VAL A 27 0.59 -9.49 -22.07
N GLU A 28 0.54 -9.56 -23.40
CA GLU A 28 0.95 -10.76 -24.12
C GLU A 28 2.46 -11.03 -23.96
N PHE A 29 3.29 -9.98 -24.04
CA PHE A 29 4.74 -10.10 -23.87
C PHE A 29 5.14 -10.67 -22.50
N GLU A 30 4.39 -10.31 -21.46
CA GLU A 30 4.59 -10.79 -20.09
C GLU A 30 3.92 -12.15 -19.83
N GLY A 31 3.21 -12.74 -20.80
CA GLY A 31 2.57 -14.06 -20.68
C GLY A 31 1.16 -14.02 -20.06
N GLY A 32 0.49 -12.87 -20.10
CA GLY A 32 -0.97 -12.78 -19.93
C GLY A 32 -1.72 -13.09 -21.23
N ASP A 33 -3.05 -12.94 -21.21
CA ASP A 33 -3.91 -13.13 -22.39
C ASP A 33 -4.44 -11.78 -22.89
N ALA A 34 -3.87 -11.25 -23.99
CA ALA A 34 -4.30 -9.97 -24.54
C ALA A 34 -5.75 -9.97 -25.06
N ALA A 35 -6.29 -11.12 -25.49
CA ALA A 35 -7.68 -11.20 -25.95
C ALA A 35 -8.65 -11.11 -24.77
N GLU A 36 -8.34 -11.77 -23.66
CA GLU A 36 -9.12 -11.69 -22.42
C GLU A 36 -9.08 -10.27 -21.83
N GLU A 37 -7.90 -9.63 -21.80
CA GLU A 37 -7.79 -8.27 -21.26
C GLU A 37 -8.45 -7.21 -22.15
N ALA A 38 -8.40 -7.38 -23.48
CA ALA A 38 -9.14 -6.50 -24.39
C ALA A 38 -10.65 -6.54 -24.08
N GLU A 39 -11.20 -7.74 -23.94
CA GLU A 39 -12.62 -7.94 -23.60
C GLU A 39 -12.96 -7.36 -22.22
N ALA A 40 -12.11 -7.58 -21.22
CA ALA A 40 -12.30 -7.02 -19.87
C ALA A 40 -12.37 -5.48 -19.88
N MET A 41 -11.57 -4.84 -20.74
CA MET A 41 -11.56 -3.39 -20.94
C MET A 41 -12.71 -2.86 -21.81
N GLY A 42 -13.57 -3.74 -22.33
CA GLY A 42 -14.65 -3.39 -23.27
C GLY A 42 -14.17 -3.11 -24.70
N LEU A 43 -12.97 -3.56 -25.07
CA LEU A 43 -12.45 -3.52 -26.44
C LEU A 43 -12.81 -4.81 -27.19
N PRO A 44 -12.79 -4.79 -28.54
CA PRO A 44 -13.02 -6.00 -29.34
C PRO A 44 -11.99 -7.09 -29.04
N ARG A 45 -12.43 -8.32 -28.80
CA ARG A 45 -11.57 -9.48 -28.52
C ARG A 45 -10.62 -9.79 -29.69
N GLU A 46 -11.03 -9.46 -30.92
CA GLU A 46 -10.25 -9.60 -32.14
C GLU A 46 -8.98 -8.74 -32.10
N LEU A 47 -9.03 -7.59 -31.43
CA LEU A 47 -7.86 -6.73 -31.26
C LEU A 47 -6.77 -7.45 -30.46
N GLY A 48 -7.14 -8.06 -29.32
CA GLY A 48 -6.19 -8.83 -28.51
C GLY A 48 -5.69 -10.09 -29.23
N SER A 49 -6.55 -10.76 -29.99
CA SER A 49 -6.15 -11.89 -30.85
C SER A 49 -5.13 -11.48 -31.92
N TYR A 50 -5.29 -10.29 -32.50
CA TYR A 50 -4.32 -9.73 -33.44
C TYR A 50 -2.99 -9.38 -32.77
N VAL A 51 -3.05 -8.76 -31.58
CA VAL A 51 -1.87 -8.45 -30.77
C VAL A 51 -1.06 -9.71 -30.46
N ARG A 52 -1.72 -10.80 -30.05
CA ARG A 52 -1.06 -12.10 -29.84
C ARG A 52 -0.23 -12.55 -31.02
N GLN A 53 -0.86 -12.61 -32.20
CA GLN A 53 -0.17 -13.04 -33.42
C GLN A 53 0.96 -12.09 -33.82
N ALA A 54 0.82 -10.79 -33.55
CA ALA A 54 1.86 -9.82 -33.83
C ALA A 54 3.05 -9.99 -32.89
N VAL A 55 2.81 -10.18 -31.59
CA VAL A 55 3.85 -10.39 -30.57
C VAL A 55 4.64 -11.67 -30.84
N GLU A 56 3.97 -12.77 -31.19
CA GLU A 56 4.63 -14.05 -31.56
C GLU A 56 5.54 -13.95 -32.79
N ARG A 57 5.25 -13.01 -33.70
CA ARG A 57 6.00 -12.83 -34.96
C ARG A 57 7.15 -11.82 -34.83
N LEU A 58 7.17 -11.01 -33.78
CA LEU A 58 8.20 -10.02 -33.55
C LEU A 58 9.34 -10.61 -32.71
N GLU A 59 10.55 -10.09 -32.95
CA GLU A 59 11.72 -10.44 -32.14
C GLU A 59 11.50 -9.96 -30.70
N ARG A 60 11.76 -10.83 -29.72
CA ARG A 60 11.50 -10.53 -28.30
C ARG A 60 12.35 -9.36 -27.81
N GLU A 61 13.59 -9.28 -28.29
CA GLU A 61 14.53 -8.20 -28.00
C GLU A 61 14.03 -6.86 -28.52
N LEU A 62 13.38 -6.86 -29.69
CA LEU A 62 12.78 -5.65 -30.28
C LEU A 62 11.64 -5.13 -29.41
N LEU A 63 10.73 -6.01 -28.96
CA LEU A 63 9.63 -5.62 -28.10
C LEU A 63 10.11 -5.14 -26.73
N ALA A 64 11.10 -5.82 -26.14
CA ALA A 64 11.74 -5.42 -24.90
C ALA A 64 12.30 -3.99 -24.97
N GLU A 65 13.05 -3.68 -26.03
CA GLU A 65 13.63 -2.35 -26.27
C GLU A 65 12.53 -1.28 -26.41
N VAL A 66 11.51 -1.55 -27.22
CA VAL A 66 10.39 -0.62 -27.43
C VAL A 66 9.62 -0.36 -26.13
N LEU A 67 9.27 -1.41 -25.38
CA LEU A 67 8.52 -1.28 -24.12
C LEU A 67 9.31 -0.50 -23.07
N SER A 68 10.63 -0.69 -22.99
CA SER A 68 11.52 0.06 -22.11
C SER A 68 11.52 1.57 -22.45
N GLN A 69 11.63 1.90 -23.73
CA GLN A 69 11.67 3.30 -24.19
C GLN A 69 10.34 4.03 -24.00
N LEU A 70 9.20 3.34 -24.14
CA LEU A 70 7.87 3.95 -23.99
C LEU A 70 7.69 4.61 -22.61
N GLY A 71 8.20 4.00 -21.54
CA GLY A 71 8.09 4.55 -20.18
C GLY A 71 8.77 5.91 -19.98
N GLN A 72 9.65 6.31 -20.89
CA GLN A 72 10.37 7.59 -20.88
C GLN A 72 9.82 8.59 -21.91
N ASP A 73 8.88 8.17 -22.77
CA ASP A 73 8.33 8.98 -23.83
C ASP A 73 7.20 9.88 -23.31
N GLN A 74 7.43 11.20 -23.26
CA GLN A 74 6.48 12.13 -22.68
C GLN A 74 5.14 12.18 -23.41
N GLN A 75 5.14 11.95 -24.73
CA GLN A 75 3.91 11.96 -25.52
C GLN A 75 3.05 10.75 -25.18
N PHE A 76 3.67 9.58 -25.08
CA PHE A 76 3.01 8.36 -24.62
C PHE A 76 2.47 8.50 -23.19
N LEU A 77 3.27 9.03 -22.25
CA LEU A 77 2.84 9.24 -20.86
C LEU A 77 1.66 10.21 -20.74
N ASN A 78 1.60 11.23 -21.61
CA ASN A 78 0.46 12.15 -21.64
C ASN A 78 -0.81 11.48 -22.17
N GLY A 79 -0.69 10.69 -23.25
CA GLY A 79 -1.80 9.90 -23.78
C GLY A 79 -2.30 8.86 -22.79
N LEU A 80 -1.38 8.20 -22.08
CA LEU A 80 -1.72 7.28 -21.01
C LEU A 80 -2.52 7.98 -19.90
N HIS A 81 -2.03 9.12 -19.41
CA HIS A 81 -2.72 9.85 -18.35
C HIS A 81 -4.16 10.18 -18.76
N GLN A 82 -4.36 10.67 -19.99
CA GLN A 82 -5.71 10.93 -20.50
C GLN A 82 -6.59 9.67 -20.52
N TRP A 83 -6.06 8.55 -21.02
CA TRP A 83 -6.78 7.29 -21.07
C TRP A 83 -7.17 6.78 -19.67
N ILE A 84 -6.23 6.71 -18.72
CA ILE A 84 -6.50 6.26 -17.36
C ILE A 84 -7.46 7.21 -16.63
N SER A 85 -7.26 8.52 -16.74
CA SER A 85 -8.17 9.48 -16.13
C SER A 85 -9.60 9.32 -16.64
N GLN A 86 -9.79 9.11 -17.95
CA GLN A 86 -11.12 8.85 -18.51
C GLN A 86 -11.72 7.54 -18.00
N ALA A 87 -10.92 6.47 -17.91
CA ALA A 87 -11.38 5.17 -17.43
C ALA A 87 -11.78 5.20 -15.94
N VAL A 88 -11.04 5.95 -15.12
CA VAL A 88 -11.24 6.01 -13.65
C VAL A 88 -12.26 7.06 -13.24
N ILE A 89 -12.22 8.26 -13.85
CA ILE A 89 -13.11 9.38 -13.48
C ILE A 89 -14.42 9.31 -14.27
N GLY A 90 -14.40 8.81 -15.50
CA GLY A 90 -15.58 8.69 -16.35
C GLY A 90 -16.53 7.56 -15.94
N ARG A 91 -16.16 6.73 -14.96
CA ARG A 91 -16.90 5.55 -14.51
C ARG A 91 -16.95 5.52 -12.99
N GLU A 92 -17.99 6.13 -12.42
CA GLU A 92 -18.16 6.26 -10.96
C GLU A 92 -18.07 4.91 -10.24
N GLU A 93 -18.55 3.83 -10.87
CA GLU A 93 -18.53 2.48 -10.30
C GLU A 93 -17.12 1.88 -10.17
N LEU A 94 -16.12 2.45 -10.84
CA LEU A 94 -14.72 2.02 -10.76
C LEU A 94 -13.88 2.92 -9.85
N TRP A 95 -14.39 4.11 -9.51
CA TRP A 95 -13.59 5.18 -8.94
C TRP A 95 -12.93 4.80 -7.61
N GLY A 96 -13.70 4.24 -6.68
CA GLY A 96 -13.20 3.84 -5.35
C GLY A 96 -12.07 2.80 -5.42
N PRO A 97 -12.31 1.61 -6.01
CA PRO A 97 -11.29 0.57 -6.16
C PRO A 97 -10.06 1.05 -6.96
N ALA A 98 -10.28 1.80 -8.03
CA ALA A 98 -9.20 2.34 -8.86
C ALA A 98 -8.31 3.32 -8.10
N LEU A 99 -8.90 4.25 -7.33
CA LEU A 99 -8.11 5.17 -6.51
C LEU A 99 -7.34 4.46 -5.42
N LEU A 100 -7.96 3.49 -4.72
CA LEU A 100 -7.28 2.67 -3.72
C LEU A 100 -6.05 1.99 -4.35
N TYR A 101 -6.23 1.42 -5.54
CA TYR A 101 -5.14 0.77 -6.25
C TYR A 101 -4.03 1.74 -6.65
N ILE A 102 -4.37 2.82 -7.34
CA ILE A 102 -3.44 3.84 -7.86
C ILE A 102 -2.60 4.47 -6.74
N LYS A 103 -3.26 4.81 -5.63
CA LYS A 103 -2.61 5.54 -4.55
C LYS A 103 -1.81 4.66 -3.61
N HIS A 104 -2.26 3.43 -3.41
CA HIS A 104 -1.70 2.60 -2.36
C HIS A 104 -1.18 1.27 -2.88
N LEU A 105 -2.02 0.44 -3.48
CA LEU A 105 -1.66 -0.95 -3.77
C LEU A 105 -0.62 -1.09 -4.89
N TYR A 106 -0.61 -0.18 -5.86
CA TYR A 106 0.40 -0.18 -6.92
C TYR A 106 1.83 -0.11 -6.35
N TRP A 107 2.04 0.64 -5.27
CA TRP A 107 3.38 0.81 -4.69
C TRP A 107 3.83 -0.39 -3.86
N GLU A 108 2.90 -1.24 -3.43
CA GLU A 108 3.15 -2.46 -2.66
C GLU A 108 3.45 -3.67 -3.54
N THR A 109 3.24 -3.57 -4.86
CA THR A 109 3.52 -4.65 -5.82
C THR A 109 5.03 -4.89 -6.01
N GLU A 110 5.40 -6.16 -6.19
CA GLU A 110 6.78 -6.58 -6.46
C GLU A 110 7.26 -6.03 -7.81
N GLU A 111 8.47 -5.48 -7.85
CA GLU A 111 9.01 -4.88 -9.06
C GLU A 111 9.60 -5.94 -10.01
N GLY A 112 9.03 -6.02 -11.21
CA GLY A 112 9.62 -6.69 -12.36
C GLY A 112 10.31 -5.71 -13.33
N PRO A 113 10.78 -6.17 -14.49
CA PRO A 113 11.39 -5.30 -15.50
C PRO A 113 10.38 -4.37 -16.18
N TYR A 114 9.20 -4.86 -16.58
CA TYR A 114 8.20 -4.07 -17.32
C TYR A 114 6.88 -3.90 -16.58
N SER A 115 6.60 -4.78 -15.63
CA SER A 115 5.38 -4.78 -14.82
C SER A 115 5.72 -4.94 -13.34
N ARG A 116 4.78 -4.52 -12.50
CA ARG A 116 4.80 -4.81 -11.07
C ARG A 116 3.63 -5.74 -10.74
N CYS A 117 3.85 -6.76 -9.92
CA CYS A 117 2.87 -7.82 -9.70
C CYS A 117 2.57 -8.04 -8.21
N MET A 118 1.35 -8.50 -7.93
CA MET A 118 0.91 -8.95 -6.61
C MET A 118 0.12 -10.24 -6.79
N GLU A 119 0.21 -11.15 -5.82
CA GLU A 119 -0.56 -12.39 -5.84
C GLU A 119 -2.06 -12.10 -5.89
N ALA A 120 -2.79 -12.89 -6.67
CA ALA A 120 -4.22 -12.66 -6.91
C ALA A 120 -5.03 -12.67 -5.61
N GLU A 121 -4.79 -13.65 -4.74
CA GLU A 121 -5.45 -13.78 -3.44
C GLU A 121 -5.16 -12.60 -2.49
N GLU A 122 -3.99 -11.96 -2.65
CA GLU A 122 -3.61 -10.80 -1.85
C GLU A 122 -4.35 -9.55 -2.34
N LEU A 123 -4.32 -9.29 -3.65
CA LEU A 123 -5.02 -8.15 -4.24
C LEU A 123 -6.53 -8.23 -4.00
N GLU A 124 -7.12 -9.43 -4.17
CA GLU A 124 -8.55 -9.68 -3.94
C GLU A 124 -8.95 -9.33 -2.50
N ALA A 125 -8.15 -9.73 -1.51
CA ALA A 125 -8.42 -9.40 -0.12
C ALA A 125 -8.31 -7.90 0.16
N TYR A 126 -7.30 -7.22 -0.39
CA TYR A 126 -7.15 -5.77 -0.22
C TYR A 126 -8.33 -5.00 -0.80
N LEU A 127 -8.80 -5.40 -1.98
CA LEU A 127 -9.94 -4.77 -2.65
C LEU A 127 -11.26 -5.09 -1.95
N ALA A 128 -11.46 -6.33 -1.49
CA ALA A 128 -12.67 -6.75 -0.80
C ALA A 128 -12.94 -5.90 0.47
N MET A 129 -11.88 -5.52 1.19
CA MET A 129 -11.96 -4.62 2.34
C MET A 129 -12.49 -3.21 2.02
N ALA A 130 -12.41 -2.80 0.75
CA ALA A 130 -12.95 -1.55 0.22
C ALA A 130 -14.17 -1.80 -0.69
N GLN A 131 -14.80 -2.97 -0.59
CA GLN A 131 -15.94 -3.40 -1.42
C GLN A 131 -15.64 -3.40 -2.94
N GLY A 132 -14.35 -3.46 -3.30
CA GLY A 132 -13.88 -3.56 -4.67
C GLY A 132 -13.58 -4.99 -5.11
N ARG A 133 -13.37 -5.17 -6.41
CA ARG A 133 -12.96 -6.43 -7.04
C ARG A 133 -11.90 -6.19 -8.11
N PRO A 134 -10.98 -7.15 -8.37
CA PRO A 134 -9.95 -6.99 -9.40
C PRO A 134 -10.52 -6.72 -10.80
N GLU A 135 -11.71 -7.23 -11.12
CA GLU A 135 -12.36 -7.02 -12.42
C GLU A 135 -12.62 -5.54 -12.70
N GLN A 136 -12.88 -4.74 -11.66
CA GLN A 136 -13.04 -3.29 -11.81
C GLN A 136 -11.71 -2.63 -12.23
N LEU A 137 -10.59 -3.13 -11.72
CA LEU A 137 -9.27 -2.64 -12.10
C LEU A 137 -8.90 -3.07 -13.53
N ARG A 138 -9.23 -4.32 -13.91
CA ARG A 138 -9.05 -4.81 -15.29
C ARG A 138 -9.88 -4.01 -16.28
N ALA A 139 -11.14 -3.71 -15.93
CA ALA A 139 -12.02 -2.89 -16.74
C ALA A 139 -11.52 -1.45 -16.93
N ALA A 140 -10.72 -0.93 -15.98
CA ALA A 140 -10.04 0.35 -16.10
C ALA A 140 -8.66 0.26 -16.81
N GLY A 141 -8.22 -0.94 -17.21
CA GLY A 141 -6.89 -1.16 -17.78
C GLY A 141 -5.76 -0.93 -16.77
N LEU A 142 -6.04 -1.01 -15.47
CA LEU A 142 -5.06 -0.77 -14.41
C LEU A 142 -4.22 -2.00 -14.11
N VAL A 143 -4.82 -3.19 -14.23
CA VAL A 143 -4.15 -4.47 -13.98
C VAL A 143 -4.57 -5.50 -15.02
N TYR A 144 -3.67 -6.43 -15.33
CA TYR A 144 -3.96 -7.64 -16.11
C TYR A 144 -3.65 -8.89 -15.30
N ARG A 145 -4.27 -10.01 -15.68
CA ARG A 145 -4.04 -11.30 -15.04
C ARG A 145 -2.94 -12.07 -15.76
N LYS A 146 -2.08 -12.73 -14.98
CA LYS A 146 -1.05 -13.67 -15.45
C LYS A 146 -1.06 -14.93 -14.58
N TYR A 147 -0.70 -16.06 -15.17
CA TYR A 147 -0.40 -17.29 -14.43
C TYR A 147 1.10 -17.54 -14.43
N ASP A 148 1.69 -17.73 -13.25
CA ASP A 148 3.07 -18.16 -13.11
C ASP A 148 3.10 -19.70 -12.98
N PRO A 149 3.62 -20.42 -13.98
CA PRO A 149 3.67 -21.88 -13.94
C PRO A 149 4.70 -22.43 -12.95
N THR A 150 5.75 -21.66 -12.63
CA THR A 150 6.80 -22.06 -11.69
C THR A 150 6.27 -22.04 -10.25
N LEU A 151 5.51 -21.00 -9.90
CA LEU A 151 4.89 -20.88 -8.58
C LEU A 151 3.51 -21.54 -8.52
N SER A 152 2.93 -21.92 -9.67
CA SER A 152 1.56 -22.41 -9.80
C SER A 152 0.53 -21.47 -9.18
N ARG A 153 0.70 -20.17 -9.40
CA ARG A 153 -0.11 -19.08 -8.80
C ARG A 153 -0.55 -18.07 -9.83
N HIS A 154 -1.67 -17.41 -9.55
CA HIS A 154 -2.13 -16.27 -10.33
C HIS A 154 -1.64 -14.97 -9.73
N PHE A 155 -1.31 -14.03 -10.62
CA PHE A 155 -0.88 -12.69 -10.27
C PHE A 155 -1.73 -11.67 -11.02
N TYR A 156 -1.96 -10.54 -10.38
CA TYR A 156 -2.38 -9.32 -11.05
C TYR A 156 -1.16 -8.40 -11.20
N CYS A 157 -0.90 -8.02 -12.44
CA CYS A 157 0.25 -7.23 -12.81
C CYS A 157 -0.19 -5.89 -13.39
N SER A 158 0.60 -4.86 -13.14
CA SER A 158 0.35 -3.51 -13.63
C SER A 158 1.60 -2.97 -14.31
N PRO A 159 1.47 -2.30 -15.47
CA PRO A 159 2.60 -1.77 -16.19
C PRO A 159 3.44 -0.76 -15.39
N ARG A 160 4.78 -0.85 -15.43
CA ARG A 160 5.66 0.05 -14.68
C ARG A 160 5.59 1.50 -15.11
N TRP A 161 5.27 1.74 -16.38
CA TRP A 161 5.10 3.09 -16.93
C TRP A 161 3.88 3.83 -16.33
N TYR A 162 3.06 3.15 -15.52
CA TYR A 162 2.00 3.78 -14.73
C TYR A 162 2.54 4.59 -13.56
N SER A 163 3.76 4.35 -13.09
CA SER A 163 4.34 5.06 -11.93
C SER A 163 4.20 6.58 -12.02
N THR A 164 4.62 7.17 -13.14
CA THR A 164 4.56 8.62 -13.36
C THR A 164 3.13 9.14 -13.45
N VAL A 165 2.23 8.37 -14.08
CA VAL A 165 0.82 8.75 -14.25
C VAL A 165 0.06 8.65 -12.94
N PHE A 166 0.29 7.58 -12.18
CA PHE A 166 -0.33 7.35 -10.88
C PHE A 166 0.13 8.38 -9.85
N GLN A 167 1.38 8.81 -9.87
CA GLN A 167 1.83 9.94 -9.04
C GLN A 167 1.05 11.22 -9.32
N ARG A 168 0.82 11.55 -10.61
CA ARG A 168 0.04 12.73 -11.01
C ARG A 168 -1.42 12.62 -10.55
N ILE A 169 -2.06 11.48 -10.78
CA ILE A 169 -3.45 11.25 -10.36
C ILE A 169 -3.57 11.29 -8.83
N SER A 170 -2.66 10.62 -8.13
CA SER A 170 -2.64 10.58 -6.66
C SER A 170 -2.52 11.98 -6.06
N ALA A 171 -1.66 12.83 -6.62
CA ALA A 171 -1.46 14.20 -6.15
C ALA A 171 -2.68 15.11 -6.40
N ALA A 172 -3.46 14.83 -7.46
CA ALA A 172 -4.64 15.62 -7.81
C ALA A 172 -5.87 15.28 -6.94
N VAL A 173 -5.93 14.06 -6.42
CA VAL A 173 -7.08 13.57 -5.65
C VAL A 173 -6.81 13.73 -4.15
N LYS A 174 -7.55 14.61 -3.48
CA LYS A 174 -7.58 14.62 -2.01
C LYS A 174 -8.28 13.36 -1.51
N GLU A 175 -7.58 12.58 -0.71
CA GLU A 175 -8.19 11.50 0.07
C GLU A 175 -9.01 12.13 1.20
N GLU A 176 -10.32 12.04 1.11
CA GLU A 176 -11.11 11.94 2.33
C GLU A 176 -11.19 10.47 2.65
N LEU A 177 -10.48 10.03 3.69
CA LEU A 177 -10.80 8.77 4.34
C LEU A 177 -12.31 8.81 4.62
N GLY A 178 -13.07 7.88 4.02
CA GLY A 178 -14.52 7.85 4.22
C GLY A 178 -14.80 7.96 5.72
N GLY A 179 -15.64 8.95 6.10
CA GLY A 179 -15.81 9.32 7.50
C GLY A 179 -16.16 8.13 8.39
N GLU A 180 -16.92 7.18 7.85
CA GLU A 180 -17.30 5.92 8.51
C GLU A 180 -16.10 4.97 8.72
N ALA A 181 -15.27 4.75 7.71
CA ALA A 181 -14.08 3.91 7.81
C ALA A 181 -13.07 4.47 8.83
N TYR A 182 -12.84 5.78 8.79
CA TYR A 182 -11.99 6.44 9.79
C TYR A 182 -12.60 6.37 11.19
N ALA A 183 -13.90 6.62 11.35
CA ALA A 183 -14.58 6.51 12.64
C ALA A 183 -14.53 5.09 13.21
N TYR A 184 -14.68 4.07 12.35
CA TYR A 184 -14.62 2.67 12.74
C TYR A 184 -13.21 2.26 13.19
N VAL A 185 -12.17 2.61 12.41
CA VAL A 185 -10.77 2.40 12.81
C VAL A 185 -10.43 3.16 14.08
N LYS A 186 -10.90 4.41 14.20
CA LYS A 186 -10.68 5.21 15.40
C LYS A 186 -11.30 4.57 16.63
N SER A 187 -12.56 4.16 16.56
CA SER A 187 -13.23 3.42 17.65
C SER A 187 -12.48 2.13 18.00
N PHE A 188 -12.00 1.39 16.99
CA PHE A 188 -11.20 0.19 17.21
C PHE A 188 -9.88 0.51 17.93
N VAL A 189 -9.14 1.53 17.49
CA VAL A 189 -7.89 1.96 18.15
C VAL A 189 -8.15 2.46 19.56
N GLU A 190 -9.23 3.22 19.80
CA GLU A 190 -9.61 3.70 21.14
C GLU A 190 -9.97 2.54 22.08
N ARG A 191 -10.65 1.50 21.60
CA ARG A 191 -10.92 0.29 22.40
C ARG A 191 -9.64 -0.50 22.65
N LEU A 192 -8.87 -0.75 21.59
CA LEU A 192 -7.62 -1.49 21.67
C LEU A 192 -6.61 -0.77 22.56
N PHE A 193 -6.64 0.56 22.63
CA PHE A 193 -5.80 1.35 23.51
C PHE A 193 -5.89 0.93 24.97
N TRP A 194 -7.05 0.44 25.43
CA TRP A 194 -7.19 -0.08 26.79
C TRP A 194 -6.66 -1.51 26.96
N ASN A 195 -6.36 -2.21 25.86
CA ASN A 195 -5.63 -3.47 25.83
C ASN A 195 -4.11 -3.23 25.58
N PRO A 196 -3.25 -3.41 26.59
CA PRO A 196 -1.81 -3.13 26.54
C PRO A 196 -1.04 -3.82 25.44
N ARG A 197 -1.18 -5.13 25.40
CA ARG A 197 -0.42 -6.00 24.52
C ARG A 197 -0.96 -5.92 23.10
N GLY A 198 -2.28 -5.97 22.95
CA GLY A 198 -2.95 -5.82 21.66
C GLY A 198 -2.62 -4.47 20.99
N TYR A 199 -2.67 -3.36 21.74
CA TYR A 199 -2.32 -2.05 21.21
C TYR A 199 -0.86 -1.94 20.81
N ALA A 200 0.07 -2.37 21.67
CA ALA A 200 1.50 -2.28 21.37
C ALA A 200 1.86 -3.10 20.12
N TYR A 201 1.26 -4.29 20.00
CA TYR A 201 1.40 -5.15 18.83
C TYR A 201 0.81 -4.51 17.56
N PHE A 202 -0.46 -4.10 17.61
CA PHE A 202 -1.14 -3.45 16.48
C PHE A 202 -0.41 -2.17 16.04
N ARG A 203 -0.05 -1.31 16.99
CA ARG A 203 0.75 -0.11 16.74
C ARG A 203 2.07 -0.46 16.06
N SER A 204 2.84 -1.37 16.65
CA SER A 204 4.11 -1.81 16.07
C SER A 204 3.91 -2.30 14.63
N ALA A 205 2.85 -3.07 14.37
CA ALA A 205 2.57 -3.61 13.05
C ALA A 205 2.11 -2.54 12.04
N VAL A 206 1.31 -1.55 12.48
CA VAL A 206 0.92 -0.37 11.68
C VAL A 206 2.14 0.44 11.24
N PHE A 207 3.10 0.70 12.13
CA PHE A 207 4.28 1.52 11.83
C PHE A 207 5.40 0.74 11.12
N LYS A 208 5.58 -0.54 11.42
CA LYS A 208 6.59 -1.39 10.77
C LYS A 208 6.11 -2.02 9.47
N ASP A 209 4.85 -1.81 9.12
CA ASP A 209 4.18 -2.45 8.00
C ASP A 209 4.33 -3.99 8.01
N THR A 210 4.08 -4.59 9.16
CA THR A 210 4.15 -6.05 9.31
C THR A 210 2.75 -6.65 9.37
N PRO A 211 2.59 -7.93 8.99
CA PRO A 211 1.33 -8.61 9.16
C PRO A 211 0.85 -8.55 10.61
N VAL A 212 -0.44 -8.32 10.78
CA VAL A 212 -1.05 -8.24 12.10
C VAL A 212 -1.68 -9.60 12.39
N VAL A 213 -0.95 -10.43 13.14
CA VAL A 213 -1.36 -11.79 13.47
C VAL A 213 -2.24 -11.77 14.71
N PRO A 214 -3.40 -12.46 14.70
CA PRO A 214 -4.17 -12.68 15.91
C PRO A 214 -3.34 -13.51 16.87
N TYR A 215 -3.01 -12.93 18.02
CA TYR A 215 -2.67 -13.71 19.19
C TYR A 215 -3.91 -13.62 20.07
N ASP A 216 -4.66 -14.71 20.17
CA ASP A 216 -5.90 -14.79 20.96
C ASP A 216 -5.69 -14.30 22.41
N GLU A 217 -4.48 -14.48 22.95
CA GLU A 217 -4.05 -14.00 24.27
C GLU A 217 -3.95 -12.47 24.41
N PHE A 218 -3.85 -11.72 23.30
CA PHE A 218 -3.58 -10.28 23.30
C PHE A 218 -4.73 -9.42 22.81
N ILE A 219 -5.77 -9.98 22.18
CA ILE A 219 -6.84 -9.18 21.54
C ILE A 219 -8.03 -9.00 22.49
N GLY A 220 -8.33 -9.98 23.35
CA GLY A 220 -9.54 -9.96 24.19
C GLY A 220 -10.82 -9.84 23.36
N ASP A 221 -11.95 -9.45 23.97
CA ASP A 221 -13.25 -9.30 23.30
C ASP A 221 -13.36 -8.02 22.43
N VAL A 222 -12.27 -7.55 21.83
CA VAL A 222 -12.32 -6.40 20.92
C VAL A 222 -12.87 -6.86 19.57
N ALA A 223 -14.04 -6.33 19.19
CA ALA A 223 -14.70 -6.60 17.91
C ALA A 223 -13.72 -6.63 16.74
N LEU A 224 -13.79 -7.70 15.94
CA LEU A 224 -12.89 -7.96 14.81
C LEU A 224 -13.11 -6.90 13.73
N LEU A 225 -12.07 -6.10 13.46
CA LEU A 225 -11.97 -5.36 12.21
C LEU A 225 -11.45 -6.36 11.16
N PRO A 226 -12.22 -6.69 10.11
CA PRO A 226 -11.75 -7.60 9.06
C PRO A 226 -10.44 -7.10 8.45
N GLY A 227 -9.45 -7.98 8.29
CA GLY A 227 -8.12 -7.62 7.77
C GLY A 227 -7.15 -7.00 8.77
N VAL A 228 -7.54 -6.85 10.05
CA VAL A 228 -6.63 -6.40 11.13
C VAL A 228 -6.02 -7.54 11.91
N PHE A 229 -6.66 -8.70 11.98
CA PHE A 229 -6.13 -9.82 12.74
C PHE A 229 -6.32 -11.12 11.97
N ASP A 230 -6.01 -11.12 10.69
CA ASP A 230 -6.07 -12.30 9.81
C ASP A 230 -4.67 -12.78 9.38
N GLY A 231 -3.61 -12.24 10.00
CA GLY A 231 -2.23 -12.56 9.63
C GLY A 231 -1.76 -11.94 8.32
N ARG A 232 -2.50 -10.96 7.77
CA ARG A 232 -2.10 -10.14 6.62
C ARG A 232 -1.67 -8.74 7.07
N ARG A 233 -1.05 -7.98 6.17
CA ARG A 233 -0.79 -6.56 6.41
C ARG A 233 -2.11 -5.80 6.35
N LEU A 234 -2.18 -4.70 7.09
CA LEU A 234 -3.32 -3.80 6.99
C LEU A 234 -3.41 -3.23 5.58
N ASN A 235 -4.62 -3.18 5.03
CA ASN A 235 -4.87 -2.36 3.85
C ASN A 235 -4.27 -0.97 4.07
N PRO A 236 -3.51 -0.41 3.12
CA PRO A 236 -2.86 0.88 3.28
C PRO A 236 -3.79 2.03 3.71
N THR A 237 -5.03 2.07 3.23
CA THR A 237 -6.02 3.09 3.63
C THR A 237 -6.40 2.94 5.10
N TYR A 238 -6.62 1.70 5.58
CA TYR A 238 -6.86 1.44 7.00
C TYR A 238 -5.60 1.65 7.84
N ARG A 239 -4.41 1.40 7.30
CA ARG A 239 -3.11 1.68 7.94
C ARG A 239 -2.92 3.17 8.18
N GLU A 240 -3.19 4.03 7.19
CA GLU A 240 -3.13 5.49 7.36
C GLU A 240 -4.23 6.01 8.31
N ALA A 241 -5.45 5.46 8.20
CA ALA A 241 -6.50 5.75 9.17
C ALA A 241 -6.08 5.34 10.60
N ALA A 242 -5.42 4.19 10.75
CA ALA A 242 -4.94 3.67 12.02
C ALA A 242 -3.79 4.53 12.58
N LYS A 243 -2.83 4.95 11.76
CA LYS A 243 -1.79 5.92 12.16
C LYS A 243 -2.42 7.19 12.69
N LYS A 244 -3.35 7.79 11.92
CA LYS A 244 -4.06 9.01 12.33
C LYS A 244 -4.87 8.82 13.61
N ALA A 245 -5.54 7.68 13.77
CA ALA A 245 -6.26 7.34 15.00
C ALA A 245 -5.30 7.15 16.18
N ILE A 246 -4.20 6.43 15.99
CA ILE A 246 -3.15 6.24 17.00
C ILE A 246 -2.63 7.59 17.47
N PHE A 247 -2.26 8.51 16.57
CA PHE A 247 -1.80 9.85 16.95
C PHE A 247 -2.83 10.61 17.78
N GLN A 248 -4.11 10.52 17.42
CA GLN A 248 -5.18 11.16 18.18
C GLN A 248 -5.39 10.59 19.57
N VAL A 249 -5.12 9.30 19.78
CA VAL A 249 -5.25 8.66 21.09
C VAL A 249 -3.98 8.86 21.93
N GLU A 250 -2.81 8.97 21.29
CA GLU A 250 -1.51 9.15 21.97
C GLU A 250 -1.27 10.56 22.50
N ARG A 251 -1.73 11.61 21.80
CA ARG A 251 -1.69 13.04 22.22
C ARG A 251 -0.49 13.41 23.11
N ILE A 252 0.71 13.37 22.52
CA ILE A 252 1.96 13.87 23.13
C ILE A 252 2.13 15.33 22.71
N ASP A 253 2.09 16.27 23.67
CA ASP A 253 2.18 17.71 23.41
C ASP A 253 3.59 18.13 22.94
N ALA A 254 3.65 19.12 22.03
CA ALA A 254 4.84 19.89 21.60
C ALA A 254 5.99 19.17 20.87
N ALA A 255 5.81 17.92 20.46
CA ALA A 255 6.85 17.15 19.77
C ALA A 255 6.51 16.90 18.28
N GLU A 256 7.50 17.03 17.39
CA GLU A 256 7.39 16.68 15.98
C GLU A 256 7.37 15.16 15.82
N LEU A 257 6.39 14.64 15.09
CA LEU A 257 6.28 13.20 14.86
C LEU A 257 7.25 12.75 13.77
N ASP A 258 8.11 11.79 14.09
CA ASP A 258 8.80 11.00 13.08
C ASP A 258 7.94 9.80 12.68
N GLU A 259 7.26 9.94 11.53
CA GLU A 259 6.36 8.93 10.96
C GLU A 259 7.06 7.60 10.63
N GLU A 260 8.37 7.62 10.36
CA GLU A 260 9.16 6.42 10.01
C GLU A 260 9.20 5.43 11.17
N PHE A 261 9.33 5.93 12.40
CA PHE A 261 9.42 5.10 13.60
C PHE A 261 8.20 5.21 14.52
N GLY A 262 7.28 6.13 14.22
CA GLY A 262 6.16 6.47 15.10
C GLY A 262 6.65 6.95 16.47
N VAL A 263 7.65 7.83 16.50
CA VAL A 263 8.19 8.42 17.74
C VAL A 263 8.07 9.94 17.68
N TYR A 264 8.01 10.59 18.84
CA TYR A 264 7.84 12.03 18.94
C TYR A 264 9.17 12.67 19.31
N VAL A 265 9.57 13.72 18.60
CA VAL A 265 10.86 14.39 18.75
C VAL A 265 10.62 15.80 19.25
N ASP A 266 11.17 16.12 20.42
CA ASP A 266 11.13 17.47 21.00
C ASP A 266 12.56 17.94 21.27
N GLY A 267 13.11 18.71 20.32
CA GLY A 267 14.48 19.18 20.36
C GLY A 267 15.52 18.06 20.52
N GLY A 268 16.05 17.92 21.74
CA GLY A 268 17.06 16.93 22.13
C GLY A 268 16.51 15.65 22.77
N GLU A 269 15.20 15.54 22.99
CA GLU A 269 14.52 14.36 23.53
C GLU A 269 13.70 13.66 22.44
N VAL A 270 13.72 12.32 22.45
CA VAL A 270 12.88 11.48 21.58
C VAL A 270 12.03 10.59 22.46
N VAL A 271 10.71 10.80 22.39
CA VAL A 271 9.71 10.09 23.15
C VAL A 271 9.12 8.96 22.31
N ALA A 272 9.44 7.73 22.68
CA ALA A 272 8.82 6.52 22.17
C ALA A 272 7.54 6.23 22.99
N PRO A 273 6.34 6.32 22.39
CA PRO A 273 5.07 6.18 23.12
C PRO A 273 4.79 4.76 23.62
N THR A 274 5.53 3.77 23.10
CA THR A 274 5.62 2.41 23.65
C THR A 274 7.05 1.92 23.58
N VAL A 275 7.40 0.92 24.38
CA VAL A 275 8.75 0.34 24.41
C VAL A 275 9.11 -0.36 23.09
N GLU A 276 8.13 -0.94 22.40
CA GLU A 276 8.28 -1.68 21.14
C GLU A 276 8.63 -0.79 19.94
N ALA A 277 8.42 0.53 20.07
CA ALA A 277 8.85 1.53 19.09
C ALA A 277 10.37 1.79 19.14
N VAL A 278 11.05 1.37 20.22
CA VAL A 278 12.50 1.46 20.35
C VAL A 278 13.14 0.31 19.56
N GLY A 279 13.89 0.65 18.51
CA GLY A 279 14.61 -0.33 17.69
C GLY A 279 16.02 0.14 17.34
N HIS A 280 16.89 -0.78 16.93
CA HIS A 280 18.28 -0.46 16.61
C HIS A 280 18.44 0.64 15.53
N LYS A 281 17.57 0.64 14.50
CA LYS A 281 17.57 1.68 13.45
C LYS A 281 17.19 3.05 14.00
N MET A 282 16.16 3.10 14.84
CA MET A 282 15.71 4.32 15.52
C MET A 282 16.82 4.88 16.42
N LEU A 283 17.45 4.02 17.24
CA LEU A 283 18.55 4.40 18.11
C LEU A 283 19.78 4.90 17.33
N ALA A 284 20.05 4.32 16.15
CA ALA A 284 21.11 4.79 15.27
C ALA A 284 20.82 6.18 14.69
N LYS A 285 19.58 6.43 14.21
CA LYS A 285 19.15 7.74 13.68
C LYS A 285 19.24 8.84 14.74
N TYR A 286 18.89 8.52 16.00
CA TYR A 286 18.84 9.47 17.11
C TYR A 286 20.03 9.41 18.07
N ARG A 287 21.18 8.91 17.59
CA ARG A 287 22.39 8.81 18.41
C ARG A 287 22.78 10.17 19.00
N GLY A 288 22.95 10.22 20.32
CA GLY A 288 23.30 11.44 21.06
C GLY A 288 22.11 12.26 21.55
N LYS A 289 20.87 11.90 21.17
CA LYS A 289 19.65 12.43 21.79
C LYS A 289 19.26 11.61 23.02
N ARG A 290 18.50 12.22 23.93
CA ARG A 290 17.89 11.51 25.06
C ARG A 290 16.68 10.72 24.55
N VAL A 291 16.65 9.41 24.74
CA VAL A 291 15.52 8.57 24.31
C VAL A 291 14.72 8.14 25.53
N VAL A 292 13.43 8.45 25.53
CA VAL A 292 12.48 8.10 26.59
C VAL A 292 11.41 7.18 26.02
N ALA A 293 11.33 5.95 26.52
CA ALA A 293 10.26 5.01 26.23
C ALA A 293 9.17 5.08 27.30
N LEU A 294 7.92 5.22 26.88
CA LEU A 294 6.79 5.24 27.78
C LEU A 294 6.32 3.81 28.07
N ALA A 295 6.44 3.40 29.33
CA ALA A 295 5.84 2.17 29.82
C ALA A 295 4.33 2.36 29.97
N LYS A 296 3.56 1.41 29.44
CA LYS A 296 2.11 1.49 29.46
C LYS A 296 1.56 1.34 30.89
N PHE A 297 2.23 0.55 31.72
CA PHE A 297 2.00 0.51 33.15
C PHE A 297 3.29 0.68 33.94
N ASP A 298 3.16 1.30 35.10
CA ASP A 298 4.25 1.48 36.06
C ASP A 298 4.87 0.13 36.50
N ILE A 299 4.08 -0.94 36.53
CA ILE A 299 4.54 -2.30 36.90
C ILE A 299 5.49 -2.93 35.87
N GLU A 300 5.50 -2.45 34.62
CA GLU A 300 6.38 -2.97 33.56
C GLU A 300 7.78 -2.36 33.63
N ILE A 301 7.92 -1.19 34.28
CA ILE A 301 9.17 -0.43 34.33
C ILE A 301 10.31 -1.25 34.96
N PRO A 302 10.14 -1.88 36.14
CA PRO A 302 11.24 -2.64 36.76
C PRO A 302 11.71 -3.81 35.89
N ARG A 303 10.81 -4.40 35.10
CA ARG A 303 11.10 -5.55 34.22
C ARG A 303 11.85 -5.13 32.96
N LEU A 304 11.49 -4.00 32.38
CA LEU A 304 11.99 -3.55 31.08
C LEU A 304 13.24 -2.66 31.22
N LYS A 305 13.36 -1.94 32.33
CA LYS A 305 14.45 -0.97 32.55
C LYS A 305 15.85 -1.58 32.32
N PRO A 306 16.20 -2.76 32.89
CA PRO A 306 17.53 -3.34 32.67
C PRO A 306 17.83 -3.67 31.20
N LYS A 307 16.81 -3.94 30.38
CA LYS A 307 16.97 -4.32 28.97
C LYS A 307 17.20 -3.12 28.05
N LEU A 308 16.68 -1.96 28.42
CA LEU A 308 16.73 -0.75 27.59
C LEU A 308 17.78 0.25 28.06
N GLU A 309 18.12 0.24 29.36
CA GLU A 309 19.13 1.11 29.95
C GLU A 309 20.53 0.87 29.36
N ILE A 310 20.84 -0.38 28.96
CA ILE A 310 22.07 -0.73 28.22
C ILE A 310 22.19 -0.03 26.86
N TYR A 311 21.07 0.42 26.30
CA TYR A 311 21.02 1.17 25.04
C TYR A 311 20.89 2.69 25.27
N GLY A 312 21.01 3.16 26.52
CA GLY A 312 20.85 4.57 26.88
C GLY A 312 19.41 5.07 26.84
N VAL A 313 18.43 4.16 26.92
CA VAL A 313 17.00 4.49 26.86
C VAL A 313 16.41 4.55 28.26
N GLU A 314 15.78 5.67 28.59
CA GLU A 314 15.02 5.84 29.83
C GLU A 314 13.62 5.27 29.68
N ILE A 315 13.09 4.64 30.74
CA ILE A 315 11.69 4.20 30.77
C ILE A 315 10.93 5.04 31.79
N LYS A 316 9.81 5.64 31.35
CA LYS A 316 8.95 6.46 32.21
C LYS A 316 7.49 5.98 32.17
N PRO A 317 6.71 6.18 33.24
CA PRO A 317 5.27 5.98 33.21
C PRO A 317 4.61 6.82 32.11
N ARG A 318 3.77 6.18 31.28
CA ARG A 318 3.04 6.88 30.21
C ARG A 318 2.12 8.00 30.73
N ARG A 319 1.56 7.84 31.93
CA ARG A 319 0.72 8.84 32.60
C ARG A 319 1.40 10.20 32.82
N LEU A 320 2.74 10.26 32.76
CA LEU A 320 3.48 11.52 32.89
C LEU A 320 3.46 12.36 31.61
N TYR A 321 3.03 11.78 30.48
CA TYR A 321 3.10 12.39 29.15
C TYR A 321 1.74 12.46 28.45
N LEU A 322 0.67 11.98 29.09
CA LEU A 322 -0.71 12.12 28.61
C LEU A 322 -1.42 13.23 29.40
N ARG A 323 -2.07 14.20 28.73
CA ARG A 323 -3.21 14.89 29.35
C ARG A 323 -4.26 13.83 29.64
N THR A 324 -4.86 13.87 30.83
CA THR A 324 -6.02 13.07 31.21
C THR A 324 -7.02 13.03 30.06
N THR A 325 -7.10 11.89 29.38
CA THR A 325 -8.12 11.66 28.37
C THR A 325 -9.47 11.68 29.07
N THR A 326 -10.41 12.46 28.54
CA THR A 326 -11.84 12.35 28.89
C THR A 326 -12.46 11.04 28.39
N ALA A 327 -11.69 10.17 27.74
CA ALA A 327 -12.09 8.80 27.47
C ALA A 327 -12.17 8.04 28.80
N GLN A 328 -13.36 8.03 29.39
CA GLN A 328 -13.69 7.08 30.44
C GLN A 328 -13.47 5.66 29.89
N PRO A 329 -13.00 4.71 30.72
CA PRO A 329 -13.07 3.30 30.34
C PRO A 329 -14.51 3.00 29.89
N PRO A 330 -14.70 2.16 28.85
CA PRO A 330 -16.06 1.73 28.50
C PRO A 330 -16.70 1.17 29.77
N SER A 331 -17.86 1.70 30.14
CA SER A 331 -18.71 1.06 31.14
C SER A 331 -18.96 -0.36 30.68
N GLU A 332 -18.75 -1.34 31.57
CA GLU A 332 -19.04 -2.75 31.29
C GLU A 332 -20.41 -2.87 30.59
N PRO A 333 -20.52 -3.65 29.51
CA PRO A 333 -21.82 -3.87 28.88
C PRO A 333 -22.73 -4.66 29.84
N PRO A 334 -24.06 -4.44 29.79
CA PRO A 334 -25.03 -5.26 30.51
C PRO A 334 -25.05 -6.72 30.06
#